data_AF-A0A5C6ZCH1-F1
#
_entry.id   AF-A0A5C6ZCH1-F1
#
_cell.length_a   1.000
_cell.length_b   1.000
_cell.length_c   1.000
_cell.angle_alpha   90.00
_cell.angle_beta   90.00
_cell.angle_gamma   90.00
#
_symmetry.space_group_name_H-M   'P 1'
#
loop_
_entity.id
_entity.type
_entity.pdbx_description
1 polymer ?
#
loop_
_entity_poly.entity_id
_entity_poly.type
_entity_poly.pdbx_seq_one_letter_code
_entity_poly.pdbx_strand_id
1 'polypeptide(L)'
;MTDTHATAPLSLPELPRLLGLTEVDAPLIAAILAHTTPAGAPAPTELSQKRKKEIRAGFVLLKELGVVMSFTPRETHAVDFGEPLGPGTHVLSALFYYPEGSEEVEPYAGDAPFASAPVETREQALAAYGTPSDGEEEEGIVEWEQWQLEDRELTADYADDGAVLTLTVALPLSL
;
A
#
# COMPACT_ATOMS: atom_id res chain seq x y z
N MET A 1 -15.15 33.58 2.27
CA MET A 1 -15.50 32.35 1.53
C MET A 1 -14.21 31.59 1.38
N THR A 2 -14.00 30.57 2.20
CA THR A 2 -12.82 29.70 2.11
C THR A 2 -13.05 28.72 0.98
N ASP A 3 -12.20 28.79 -0.04
CA ASP A 3 -12.10 27.80 -1.10
C ASP A 3 -11.76 26.44 -0.49
N THR A 4 -12.77 25.57 -0.38
CA THR A 4 -12.56 24.13 -0.21
C THR A 4 -12.09 23.61 -1.56
N HIS A 5 -10.80 23.74 -1.86
CA HIS A 5 -10.17 22.89 -2.87
C HIS A 5 -10.25 21.47 -2.32
N ALA A 6 -11.23 20.70 -2.79
CA ALA A 6 -11.20 19.26 -2.65
C ALA A 6 -9.94 18.79 -3.37
N THR A 7 -8.89 18.47 -2.61
CA THR A 7 -7.71 17.80 -3.14
C THR A 7 -8.20 16.56 -3.89
N ALA A 8 -7.84 16.42 -5.15
CA ALA A 8 -8.16 15.23 -5.91
C ALA A 8 -7.71 13.99 -5.12
N PRO A 9 -8.47 12.89 -5.15
CA PRO A 9 -8.04 11.67 -4.47
C PRO A 9 -6.67 11.26 -5.03
N LEU A 10 -5.79 10.80 -4.13
CA LEU A 10 -4.48 10.30 -4.51
C LEU A 10 -4.63 9.18 -5.54
N SER A 11 -3.75 9.15 -6.53
CA SER A 11 -3.66 8.00 -7.43
C SER A 11 -3.11 6.78 -6.68
N LEU A 12 -3.35 5.57 -7.21
CA LEU A 12 -2.90 4.33 -6.57
C LEU A 12 -1.39 4.29 -6.26
N PRO A 13 -0.48 4.76 -7.16
CA PRO A 13 0.95 4.80 -6.86
C PRO A 13 1.33 5.81 -5.78
N GLU A 14 0.46 6.78 -5.46
CA GLU A 14 0.69 7.79 -4.42
C GLU A 14 0.17 7.39 -3.04
N LEU A 15 -0.53 6.26 -2.92
CA LEU A 15 -1.00 5.74 -1.63
C LEU A 15 0.10 5.55 -0.58
N PRO A 16 1.38 5.24 -0.89
CA PRO A 16 2.45 5.15 0.11
C PRO A 16 2.67 6.42 0.93
N ARG A 17 2.22 7.57 0.43
CA ARG A 17 2.26 8.85 1.17
C ARG A 17 1.32 8.87 2.38
N LEU A 18 0.38 7.91 2.46
CA LEU A 18 -0.57 7.77 3.56
C LEU A 18 -0.04 6.88 4.69
N LEU A 19 1.08 6.18 4.51
CA LEU A 19 1.67 5.33 5.54
C LEU A 19 1.94 6.12 6.83
N GLY A 20 1.62 5.53 7.98
CA GLY A 20 1.70 6.17 9.30
C GLY A 20 0.46 7.00 9.68
N LEU A 21 -0.47 7.27 8.74
CA LEU A 21 -1.78 7.83 9.06
C LEU A 21 -2.67 6.79 9.74
N THR A 22 -3.62 7.29 10.52
CA THR A 22 -4.58 6.51 11.29
C THR A 22 -5.96 6.49 10.65
N GLU A 23 -6.80 5.56 11.09
CA GLU A 23 -8.14 5.31 10.57
C GLU A 23 -9.13 6.49 10.67
N VAL A 24 -8.75 7.55 11.38
CA VAL A 24 -9.53 8.77 11.57
C VAL A 24 -9.00 9.95 10.76
N ASP A 25 -7.86 9.81 10.09
CA ASP A 25 -7.26 10.90 9.31
C ASP A 25 -7.98 11.10 7.98
N ALA A 26 -8.34 12.36 7.71
CA ALA A 26 -9.13 12.72 6.54
C ALA A 26 -8.51 12.29 5.18
N PRO A 27 -7.18 12.42 4.95
CA PRO A 27 -6.57 11.97 3.69
C PRO A 27 -6.73 10.46 3.46
N LEU A 28 -6.57 9.66 4.51
CA LEU A 28 -6.70 8.20 4.42
C LEU A 28 -8.16 7.79 4.17
N ILE A 29 -9.09 8.41 4.88
CA ILE A 29 -10.52 8.20 4.64
C ILE A 29 -10.88 8.55 3.20
N ALA A 30 -10.43 9.71 2.71
CA ALA A 30 -10.71 10.16 1.35
C ALA A 30 -10.20 9.16 0.29
N ALA A 31 -8.97 8.64 0.45
CA ALA A 31 -8.42 7.62 -0.44
C ALA A 31 -9.24 6.33 -0.45
N ILE A 32 -9.60 5.80 0.73
CA ILE A 32 -10.43 4.60 0.81
C ILE A 32 -11.80 4.83 0.15
N LEU A 33 -12.43 5.98 0.38
CA LEU A 33 -13.73 6.29 -0.21
C LEU A 33 -13.66 6.46 -1.72
N ALA A 34 -12.61 7.09 -2.25
CA ALA A 34 -12.40 7.25 -3.70
C ALA A 34 -12.33 5.91 -4.44
N HIS A 35 -11.81 4.88 -3.78
CA HIS A 35 -11.58 3.56 -4.36
C HIS A 35 -12.63 2.50 -3.97
N THR A 36 -13.60 2.84 -3.13
CA THR A 36 -14.64 1.90 -2.68
C THR A 36 -16.06 2.41 -2.89
N THR A 37 -16.23 3.65 -3.35
CA THR A 37 -17.53 4.20 -3.70
C THR A 37 -17.90 3.76 -5.12
N PRO A 38 -19.03 3.05 -5.31
CA PRO A 38 -19.48 2.66 -6.64
C PRO A 38 -19.69 3.88 -7.55
N ALA A 39 -19.34 3.74 -8.83
CA ALA A 39 -19.56 4.79 -9.81
C ALA A 39 -21.04 5.21 -9.84
N GLY A 40 -21.29 6.52 -9.75
CA GLY A 40 -22.65 7.09 -9.76
C GLY A 40 -23.39 7.05 -8.41
N ALA A 41 -22.81 6.48 -7.36
CA ALA A 41 -23.32 6.63 -6.00
C ALA A 41 -22.93 8.02 -5.43
N PRO A 42 -23.73 8.61 -4.53
CA PRO A 42 -23.33 9.81 -3.80
C PRO A 42 -22.01 9.53 -3.06
N ALA A 43 -21.03 10.42 -3.22
CA ALA A 43 -19.76 10.29 -2.52
C ALA A 43 -20.00 10.32 -1.01
N PRO A 44 -19.75 9.22 -0.27
CA PRO A 44 -19.85 9.22 1.17
C PRO A 44 -18.80 10.17 1.75
N THR A 45 -19.08 10.74 2.92
CA THR A 45 -18.13 11.57 3.67
C THR A 45 -17.46 10.80 4.81
N GLU A 46 -17.91 9.58 5.08
CA GLU A 46 -17.43 8.74 6.18
C GLU A 46 -17.32 7.27 5.77
N LEU A 47 -16.39 6.56 6.41
CA LEU A 47 -16.27 5.11 6.26
C LEU A 47 -17.52 4.38 6.79
N SER A 48 -17.97 3.38 6.02
CA SER A 48 -19.04 2.48 6.45
C SER A 48 -18.63 1.66 7.68
N GLN A 49 -19.62 1.14 8.43
CA GLN A 49 -19.33 0.25 9.57
C GLN A 49 -18.57 -1.02 9.15
N LYS A 50 -18.80 -1.50 7.92
CA LYS A 50 -18.04 -2.61 7.34
C LYS A 50 -16.55 -2.26 7.24
N ARG A 51 -16.22 -1.11 6.64
CA ARG A 51 -14.82 -0.66 6.47
C ARG A 51 -14.14 -0.40 7.81
N LYS A 52 -14.84 0.20 8.78
CA LYS A 52 -14.35 0.38 10.15
C LYS A 52 -14.03 -0.97 10.83
N LYS A 53 -14.82 -2.01 10.57
CA LYS A 53 -14.57 -3.37 11.10
C LYS A 53 -13.37 -4.03 10.43
N GLU A 54 -13.23 -3.89 9.12
CA GLU A 54 -12.11 -4.40 8.33
C GLU A 54 -10.77 -3.80 8.77
N ILE A 55 -10.71 -2.48 8.97
CA ILE A 55 -9.54 -1.80 9.53
C ILE A 55 -9.15 -2.38 10.91
N ARG A 56 -10.14 -2.58 11.79
CA ARG A 56 -9.89 -3.19 13.11
C ARG A 56 -9.48 -4.66 13.03
N ALA A 57 -9.80 -5.34 11.94
CA ALA A 57 -9.35 -6.69 11.65
C ALA A 57 -7.96 -6.72 10.97
N GLY A 58 -7.41 -5.55 10.66
CA GLY A 58 -6.05 -5.36 10.15
C GLY A 58 -5.94 -5.17 8.65
N PHE A 59 -7.02 -5.34 7.86
CA PHE A 59 -6.91 -5.26 6.40
C PHE A 59 -8.14 -4.65 5.74
N VAL A 60 -7.91 -3.79 4.75
CA VAL A 60 -8.92 -3.32 3.79
C VAL A 60 -8.50 -3.76 2.40
N LEU A 61 -9.33 -4.60 1.78
CA LEU A 61 -9.12 -5.05 0.41
C LEU A 61 -9.82 -4.08 -0.56
N LEU A 62 -9.04 -3.49 -1.47
CA LEU A 62 -9.51 -2.76 -2.64
C LEU A 62 -9.53 -3.75 -3.82
N LYS A 63 -10.45 -4.72 -3.73
CA LYS A 63 -10.45 -5.94 -4.56
C LYS A 63 -10.30 -5.70 -6.06
N GLU A 64 -11.12 -4.82 -6.63
CA GLU A 64 -11.12 -4.51 -8.06
C GLU A 64 -9.86 -3.77 -8.52
N LEU A 65 -9.02 -3.31 -7.59
CA LEU A 65 -7.81 -2.54 -7.86
C LEU A 65 -6.54 -3.34 -7.61
N GLY A 66 -6.60 -4.60 -7.14
CA GLY A 66 -5.38 -5.35 -6.85
C GLY A 66 -4.53 -4.78 -5.72
N VAL A 67 -5.14 -4.01 -4.80
CA VAL A 67 -4.45 -3.36 -3.68
C VAL A 67 -5.04 -3.79 -2.35
N VAL A 68 -4.16 -4.12 -1.40
CA VAL A 68 -4.51 -4.37 0.00
C VAL A 68 -3.83 -3.35 0.90
N MET A 69 -4.60 -2.78 1.82
CA MET A 69 -4.12 -1.86 2.84
C MET A 69 -4.06 -2.60 4.18
N SER A 70 -2.90 -2.64 4.83
CA SER A 70 -2.73 -3.26 6.15
C SER A 70 -2.68 -2.23 7.26
N PHE A 71 -3.34 -2.56 8.36
CA PHE A 71 -3.49 -1.73 9.53
C PHE A 71 -2.98 -2.46 10.75
N THR A 72 -2.09 -1.83 11.50
CA THR A 72 -1.62 -2.34 12.78
C THR A 72 -2.22 -1.54 13.93
N PRO A 73 -2.46 -2.17 15.11
CA PRO A 73 -2.80 -1.43 16.31
C PRO A 73 -1.72 -0.39 16.64
N ARG A 74 -2.13 0.80 17.09
CA ARG A 74 -1.23 1.91 17.43
C ARG A 74 -0.02 1.49 18.27
N GLU A 75 -0.25 0.69 19.30
CA GLU A 75 0.81 0.27 20.23
C GLU A 75 1.86 -0.59 19.52
N THR A 76 1.43 -1.52 18.66
CA THR A 76 2.33 -2.33 17.83
C THR A 76 3.08 -1.47 16.81
N HIS A 77 2.36 -0.58 16.11
CA HIS A 77 2.99 0.36 15.17
C HIS A 77 4.06 1.21 15.86
N ALA A 78 3.80 1.71 17.07
CA ALA A 78 4.72 2.56 17.80
C ALA A 78 6.02 1.85 18.17
N VAL A 79 5.96 0.55 18.43
CA VAL A 79 7.15 -0.28 18.68
C VAL A 79 7.98 -0.46 17.43
N ASP A 80 7.33 -0.74 16.30
CA ASP A 80 8.03 -1.14 15.07
C ASP A 80 8.47 0.06 14.20
N PHE A 81 7.68 1.13 14.17
CA PHE A 81 7.83 2.25 13.22
C PHE A 81 7.80 3.63 13.88
N GLY A 82 7.67 3.69 15.20
CA GLY A 82 7.53 4.93 15.96
C GLY A 82 6.10 5.51 15.96
N GLU A 83 5.95 6.68 16.59
CA GLU A 83 4.63 7.28 16.83
C GLU A 83 3.86 7.52 15.52
N PRO A 84 2.60 7.07 15.43
CA PRO A 84 1.74 7.37 14.29
C PRO A 84 1.52 8.87 14.12
N LEU A 85 1.32 9.28 12.87
CA LEU A 85 1.10 10.68 12.50
C LEU A 85 -0.23 11.23 13.03
N GLY A 86 -1.24 10.36 13.13
CA GLY A 86 -2.60 10.72 13.55
C GLY A 86 -2.98 10.19 14.94
N PRO A 87 -4.16 10.59 15.46
CA PRO A 87 -4.60 10.26 16.81
C PRO A 87 -5.39 8.93 16.93
N GLY A 88 -5.63 8.23 15.82
CA GLY A 88 -6.42 7.00 15.81
C GLY A 88 -5.74 5.80 16.46
N THR A 89 -6.48 4.70 16.49
CA THR A 89 -6.12 3.44 17.16
C THR A 89 -5.51 2.40 16.22
N HIS A 90 -5.69 2.57 14.91
CA HIS A 90 -5.20 1.65 13.88
C HIS A 90 -4.51 2.45 12.79
N VAL A 91 -3.30 2.04 12.44
CA VAL A 91 -2.38 2.83 11.63
C VAL A 91 -2.15 2.09 10.32
N LEU A 92 -2.25 2.78 9.18
CA LEU A 92 -1.87 2.21 7.90
C LEU A 92 -0.36 1.96 7.90
N SER A 93 0.04 0.70 7.95
CA SER A 93 1.43 0.27 8.13
C SER A 93 2.07 -0.27 6.86
N ALA A 94 1.28 -0.84 5.96
CA ALA A 94 1.77 -1.36 4.69
C ALA A 94 0.70 -1.33 3.59
N LEU A 95 1.17 -1.34 2.35
CA LEU A 95 0.38 -1.47 1.13
C LEU A 95 0.93 -2.61 0.29
N PHE A 96 0.04 -3.44 -0.24
CA PHE A 96 0.39 -4.58 -1.08
C PHE A 96 -0.27 -4.38 -2.44
N TYR A 97 0.53 -4.42 -3.50
CA TYR A 97 0.09 -4.35 -4.89
C TYR A 97 0.33 -5.72 -5.51
N TYR A 98 -0.67 -6.27 -6.20
CA TYR A 98 -0.62 -7.60 -6.78
C TYR A 98 -0.69 -7.51 -8.31
N PRO A 99 0.44 -7.43 -9.04
CA PRO A 99 0.43 -7.30 -10.51
C PRO A 99 -0.37 -8.40 -11.20
N GLU A 100 -0.23 -9.65 -10.78
CA GLU A 100 -0.99 -10.79 -11.31
C GLU A 100 -2.32 -11.06 -10.57
N GLY A 101 -2.62 -10.27 -9.54
CA GLY A 101 -3.74 -10.50 -8.64
C GLY A 101 -3.48 -11.61 -7.61
N SER A 102 -4.52 -12.02 -6.90
CA SER A 102 -4.48 -13.13 -5.96
C SER A 102 -5.85 -13.79 -5.84
N GLU A 103 -6.02 -14.75 -4.92
CA GLU A 103 -7.33 -15.31 -4.62
C GLU A 103 -8.33 -14.27 -4.07
N GLU A 104 -7.84 -13.15 -3.54
CA GLU A 104 -8.66 -12.15 -2.85
C GLU A 104 -8.87 -10.83 -3.60
N VAL A 105 -7.98 -10.53 -4.57
CA VAL A 105 -7.97 -9.28 -5.35
C VAL A 105 -7.69 -9.53 -6.83
N GLU A 106 -8.23 -8.68 -7.69
CA GLU A 106 -7.97 -8.68 -9.13
C GLU A 106 -6.53 -8.21 -9.45
N PRO A 107 -6.02 -8.42 -10.67
CA PRO A 107 -4.73 -7.90 -11.10
C PRO A 107 -4.62 -6.36 -10.99
N TYR A 108 -3.52 -5.88 -10.42
CA TYR A 108 -3.18 -4.46 -10.38
C TYR A 108 -2.62 -4.00 -11.73
N ALA A 109 -3.35 -3.10 -12.40
CA ALA A 109 -2.98 -2.61 -13.74
C ALA A 109 -2.40 -1.17 -13.75
N GLY A 110 -2.05 -0.62 -12.57
CA GLY A 110 -1.49 0.73 -12.46
C GLY A 110 0.04 0.76 -12.50
N ASP A 111 0.61 1.96 -12.49
CA ASP A 111 2.06 2.12 -12.33
C ASP A 111 2.51 1.57 -10.98
N ALA A 112 3.67 0.94 -10.93
CA ALA A 112 4.19 0.44 -9.66
C ALA A 112 4.57 1.61 -8.73
N PRO A 113 4.48 1.45 -7.39
CA PRO A 113 4.89 2.49 -6.45
C PRO A 113 6.33 2.93 -6.71
N PHE A 114 6.57 4.25 -6.73
CA PHE A 114 7.86 4.87 -7.05
C PHE A 114 8.38 4.65 -8.49
N ALA A 115 7.57 4.05 -9.36
CA ALA A 115 7.86 3.90 -10.79
C ALA A 115 6.90 4.75 -11.64
N SER A 116 7.19 4.81 -12.94
CA SER A 116 6.33 5.49 -13.95
C SER A 116 5.70 4.51 -14.95
N ALA A 117 5.77 3.22 -14.63
CA ALA A 117 5.22 2.11 -15.41
C ALA A 117 4.94 0.92 -14.48
N PRO A 118 4.15 -0.07 -14.91
CA PRO A 118 4.01 -1.34 -14.21
C PRO A 118 5.36 -2.05 -14.02
N VAL A 119 5.46 -2.82 -12.93
CA VAL A 119 6.60 -3.69 -12.62
C VAL A 119 6.05 -5.08 -12.35
N GLU A 120 6.23 -5.97 -13.32
CA GLU A 120 5.66 -7.32 -13.39
C GLU A 120 6.77 -8.39 -13.37
N THR A 121 8.03 -8.01 -13.55
CA THR A 121 9.19 -8.92 -13.49
C THR A 121 10.34 -8.37 -12.68
N ARG A 122 11.23 -9.24 -12.21
CA ARG A 122 12.49 -8.87 -11.55
C ARG A 122 13.35 -7.94 -12.41
N GLU A 123 13.46 -8.18 -13.71
CA GLU A 123 14.23 -7.31 -14.62
C GLU A 123 13.67 -5.88 -14.62
N GLN A 124 12.33 -5.75 -14.64
CA GLN A 124 11.67 -4.46 -14.55
C GLN A 124 11.86 -3.80 -13.18
N ALA A 125 11.84 -4.57 -12.09
CA ALA A 125 12.10 -4.06 -10.74
C ALA A 125 13.53 -3.50 -10.63
N LEU A 126 14.52 -4.23 -11.12
CA LEU A 126 15.92 -3.76 -11.16
C LEU A 126 16.10 -2.52 -12.04
N ALA A 127 15.39 -2.44 -13.16
CA ALA A 127 15.41 -1.27 -14.04
C ALA A 127 14.74 -0.04 -13.40
N ALA A 128 13.67 -0.24 -12.62
CA ALA A 128 12.90 0.82 -11.98
C ALA A 128 13.56 1.33 -10.69
N TYR A 129 14.01 0.42 -9.83
CA TYR A 129 14.44 0.72 -8.45
C TYR A 129 15.96 0.64 -8.26
N GLY A 130 16.69 0.08 -9.23
CA GLY A 130 18.14 -0.10 -9.16
C GLY A 130 18.53 -1.34 -8.34
N THR A 131 19.71 -1.30 -7.72
CA THR A 131 20.25 -2.42 -6.95
C THR A 131 19.54 -2.55 -5.60
N PRO A 132 19.05 -3.74 -5.21
CA PRO A 132 18.42 -3.96 -3.92
C PRO A 132 19.43 -3.83 -2.77
N SER A 133 18.94 -3.39 -1.61
CA SER A 133 19.69 -3.31 -0.36
C SER A 133 19.72 -4.62 0.43
N ASP A 134 18.71 -5.46 0.24
CA ASP A 134 18.59 -6.78 0.87
C ASP A 134 17.78 -7.72 -0.03
N GLY A 135 17.84 -9.02 0.23
CA GLY A 135 17.12 -10.03 -0.54
C GLY A 135 17.47 -11.45 -0.13
N GLU A 136 16.67 -12.40 -0.61
CA GLU A 136 16.87 -13.83 -0.40
C GLU A 136 16.92 -14.58 -1.73
N GLU A 137 17.93 -15.43 -1.85
CA GLU A 137 18.12 -16.32 -3.00
C GLU A 137 18.33 -17.74 -2.48
N GLU A 138 17.43 -18.65 -2.83
CA GLU A 138 17.52 -20.07 -2.51
C GLU A 138 17.67 -20.88 -3.81
N GLU A 139 18.69 -21.74 -3.86
CA GLU A 139 18.98 -22.62 -5.01
C GLU A 139 19.12 -21.89 -6.37
N GLY A 140 19.47 -20.60 -6.37
CA GLY A 140 19.60 -19.78 -7.57
C GLY A 140 18.29 -19.13 -8.03
N ILE A 141 17.23 -19.24 -7.24
CA ILE A 141 15.95 -18.56 -7.42
C ILE A 141 15.89 -17.42 -6.41
N VAL A 142 15.64 -16.21 -6.89
CA VAL A 142 15.47 -15.04 -6.03
C VAL A 142 14.02 -15.02 -5.56
N GLU A 143 13.81 -15.18 -4.26
CA GLU A 143 12.47 -15.22 -3.66
C GLU A 143 11.93 -13.82 -3.41
N TRP A 144 12.77 -12.93 -2.86
CA TRP A 144 12.41 -11.54 -2.65
C TRP A 144 13.63 -10.62 -2.68
N GLU A 145 13.39 -9.36 -3.02
CA GLU A 145 14.38 -8.28 -2.98
C GLU A 145 13.76 -7.04 -2.36
N GLN A 146 14.58 -6.21 -1.72
CA GLN A 146 14.15 -5.03 -1.00
C GLN A 146 14.98 -3.80 -1.35
N TRP A 147 14.32 -2.64 -1.42
CA TRP A 147 14.92 -1.32 -1.65
C TRP A 147 14.47 -0.32 -0.58
N GLN A 148 15.31 0.69 -0.35
CA GLN A 148 14.95 1.88 0.43
C GLN A 148 14.72 3.05 -0.54
N LEU A 149 13.47 3.49 -0.68
CA LEU A 149 13.02 4.51 -1.64
C LEU A 149 12.22 5.57 -0.91
N GLU A 150 12.58 6.85 -1.06
CA GLU A 150 11.83 7.99 -0.49
C GLU A 150 11.31 7.73 0.94
N ASP A 151 12.23 7.45 1.87
CA ASP A 151 11.93 7.17 3.28
C ASP A 151 10.94 6.01 3.54
N ARG A 152 10.79 5.11 2.57
CA ARG A 152 9.99 3.88 2.62
C ARG A 152 10.82 2.67 2.25
N GLU A 153 10.33 1.53 2.71
CA GLU A 153 10.80 0.23 2.28
C GLU A 153 9.89 -0.29 1.18
N LEU A 154 10.48 -0.73 0.07
CA LEU A 154 9.78 -1.45 -1.00
C LEU A 154 10.36 -2.87 -1.05
N THR A 155 9.49 -3.87 -0.99
CA THR A 155 9.85 -5.28 -1.17
C THR A 155 9.11 -5.83 -2.39
N ALA A 156 9.81 -6.60 -3.22
CA ALA A 156 9.21 -7.37 -4.30
C ALA A 156 9.37 -8.86 -3.98
N ASP A 157 8.26 -9.57 -3.88
CA ASP A 157 8.22 -11.03 -3.81
C ASP A 157 8.05 -11.59 -5.23
N TYR A 158 8.81 -12.64 -5.57
CA TYR A 158 8.87 -13.20 -6.91
C TYR A 158 8.42 -14.66 -6.95
N ALA A 159 7.90 -15.06 -8.11
CA ALA A 159 7.76 -16.46 -8.48
C ALA A 159 9.11 -17.00 -9.01
N ASP A 160 9.22 -18.33 -9.12
CA ASP A 160 10.42 -19.02 -9.61
C ASP A 160 10.88 -18.56 -11.00
N ASP A 161 9.97 -18.07 -11.84
CA ASP A 161 10.27 -17.54 -13.18
C ASP A 161 10.62 -16.04 -13.19
N GLY A 162 10.65 -15.40 -12.01
CA GLY A 162 10.95 -13.99 -11.82
C GLY A 162 9.77 -13.06 -12.03
N ALA A 163 8.54 -13.57 -12.19
CA ALA A 163 7.33 -12.76 -12.15
C ALA A 163 7.12 -12.15 -10.75
N VAL A 164 6.67 -10.90 -10.68
CA VAL A 164 6.39 -10.21 -9.41
C VAL A 164 5.03 -10.66 -8.89
N LEU A 165 5.05 -11.37 -7.77
CA LEU A 165 3.84 -11.80 -7.07
C LEU A 165 3.22 -10.65 -6.29
N THR A 166 4.06 -9.85 -5.61
CA THR A 166 3.60 -8.74 -4.77
C THR A 166 4.67 -7.67 -4.68
N LEU A 167 4.24 -6.42 -4.73
CA LEU A 167 5.04 -5.27 -4.30
C LEU A 167 4.48 -4.78 -2.96
N THR A 168 5.31 -4.79 -1.93
CA THR A 168 4.95 -4.33 -0.59
C THR A 168 5.64 -3.02 -0.31
N VAL A 169 4.89 -1.99 0.08
CA VAL A 169 5.44 -0.71 0.55
C VAL A 169 5.11 -0.53 2.02
N ALA A 170 6.14 -0.34 2.85
CA ALA A 170 6.01 -0.14 4.30
C ALA A 170 6.87 1.03 4.79
N LEU A 171 6.63 1.41 6.06
CA LEU A 171 7.59 2.26 6.78
C LEU A 171 8.83 1.41 7.12
N PRO A 172 10.04 1.99 7.09
CA PRO A 172 11.23 1.28 7.55
C PRO A 172 11.12 1.03 9.06
N LEU A 173 11.60 -0.14 9.51
CA LEU A 173 11.64 -0.47 10.93
C LEU A 173 12.50 0.56 11.70
N SER A 174 11.98 1.01 12.83
CA SER A 174 12.69 1.86 13.78
C SER A 174 13.72 1.02 14.52
N LEU A 175 14.98 1.13 14.10
CA LEU A 175 16.15 0.53 14.78
C LEU A 175 16.54 1.31 16.05
#